data_AF-A0A183F4Z1-F1
#
_entry.id   AF-A0A183F4Z1-F1
#
_cell.length_a   1.000
_cell.length_b   1.000
_cell.length_c   1.000
_cell.angle_alpha   90.00
_cell.angle_beta   90.00
_cell.angle_gamma   90.00
#
_symmetry.space_group_name_H-M   'P 1'
#
loop_
_entity.id
_entity.type
_entity.pdbx_description
1 polymer ?
#
loop_
_entity_poly.entity_id
_entity_poly.type
_entity_poly.pdbx_seq_one_letter_code
_entity_poly.pdbx_strand_id
1 'polypeptide(L)'
;MRPLFRPLNFVTAERSEAIEYETKGGSNLSAYCAEFTMEQFLELATNFHFLFYLMTNHLVQFTELEMQMLCNAVCTQDREAAIEWARETVNWQQLVALCHEQGHSHESSVSTRWSCKHCTFENSEQRPDCSMCGLPANA
;
A
#
# COMPACT_ATOMS: atom_id res chain seq x y z
N MET A 1 -31.98 0.93 -0.18
CA MET A 1 -30.73 1.71 -0.33
C MET A 1 -29.58 0.86 0.19
N ARG A 2 -28.68 0.42 -0.69
CA ARG A 2 -27.45 -0.27 -0.26
C ARG A 2 -26.46 0.80 0.21
N PRO A 3 -25.75 0.61 1.33
CA PRO A 3 -24.72 1.56 1.75
C PRO A 3 -23.65 1.64 0.65
N LEU A 4 -23.38 2.86 0.17
CA LEU A 4 -22.35 3.13 -0.85
C LEU A 4 -20.95 2.75 -0.37
N PHE A 5 -20.73 2.78 0.94
CA PHE A 5 -19.48 2.43 1.60
C PHE A 5 -19.66 1.09 2.30
N ARG A 6 -18.99 0.04 1.83
CA ARG A 6 -18.89 -1.20 2.59
C ARG A 6 -17.87 -1.00 3.71
N PRO A 7 -18.23 -1.28 4.97
CA PRO A 7 -17.24 -1.35 6.04
C PRO A 7 -16.39 -2.61 5.80
N LEU A 8 -15.21 -2.44 5.22
CA LEU A 8 -14.13 -3.40 5.41
C LEU A 8 -13.57 -3.13 6.81
N ASN A 9 -13.35 -4.20 7.57
CA ASN A 9 -12.63 -4.13 8.84
C ASN A 9 -11.20 -3.67 8.55
N PHE A 10 -11.03 -2.35 8.42
CA PHE A 10 -9.74 -1.71 8.64
C PHE A 10 -9.41 -2.11 10.07
N VAL A 11 -8.39 -2.96 10.23
CA VAL A 11 -7.87 -3.39 11.52
C VAL A 11 -7.96 -2.20 12.44
N THR A 12 -8.77 -2.32 13.48
CA THR A 12 -8.75 -1.42 14.62
C THR A 12 -7.33 -1.52 15.16
N ALA A 13 -6.44 -0.67 14.65
CA ALA A 13 -5.16 -0.38 15.25
C ALA A 13 -5.52 0.38 16.54
N GLU A 14 -5.85 -0.40 17.57
CA GLU A 14 -6.07 0.12 18.90
C GLU A 14 -4.80 0.82 19.35
N ARG A 15 -4.88 2.15 19.46
CA ARG A 15 -4.23 2.96 20.49
C ARG A 15 -2.82 2.51 20.89
N SER A 16 -1.78 2.77 20.11
CA SER A 16 -0.43 3.10 20.66
C SER A 16 0.67 3.39 19.62
N GLU A 17 0.42 4.16 18.55
CA GLU A 17 1.52 4.61 17.69
C GLU A 17 1.19 5.99 17.09
N ALA A 18 1.33 7.04 17.90
CA ALA A 18 1.21 8.43 17.49
C ALA A 18 2.49 8.96 16.80
N ILE A 19 3.36 8.08 16.29
CA ILE A 19 4.65 8.45 15.69
C ILE A 19 4.87 7.54 14.48
N GLU A 20 4.19 7.83 13.36
CA GLU A 20 4.58 7.36 12.01
C GLU A 20 3.64 7.84 10.88
N TYR A 21 2.85 8.90 11.13
CA TYR A 21 1.95 9.45 10.11
C TYR A 21 2.69 10.13 8.94
N GLU A 22 4.01 10.32 9.03
CA GLU A 22 4.83 10.94 7.99
C GLU A 22 5.61 9.98 7.09
N THR A 23 5.52 8.66 7.26
CA THR A 23 6.33 7.75 6.40
C THR A 23 5.60 6.48 5.93
N LYS A 24 4.41 6.17 6.44
CA LYS A 24 3.61 4.99 6.04
C LYS A 24 2.42 5.27 5.10
N GLY A 25 2.30 6.48 4.56
CA GLY A 25 1.22 6.82 3.61
C GLY A 25 1.41 6.15 2.24
N GLY A 26 2.65 6.07 1.75
CA GLY A 26 2.97 5.47 0.44
C GLY A 26 3.15 3.95 0.49
N SER A 27 3.77 3.43 1.56
CA SER A 27 4.16 2.01 1.66
C SER A 27 2.99 1.03 1.75
N ASN A 28 1.79 1.49 2.12
CA ASN A 28 0.60 0.65 2.15
C ASN A 28 -0.18 0.67 0.83
N LEU A 29 -0.11 1.76 0.06
CA LEU A 29 -0.91 1.88 -1.17
C LEU A 29 -0.39 1.00 -2.30
N SER A 30 0.92 0.77 -2.40
CA SER A 30 1.47 -0.15 -3.40
C SER A 30 1.02 -1.59 -3.16
N ALA A 31 1.08 -2.06 -1.91
CA ALA A 31 0.53 -3.35 -1.50
C ALA A 31 -0.99 -3.39 -1.73
N TYR A 32 -1.70 -2.32 -1.37
CA TYR A 32 -3.14 -2.21 -1.55
C TYR A 32 -3.51 -2.25 -3.05
N CYS A 33 -2.91 -1.43 -3.90
CA CYS A 33 -3.13 -1.44 -5.36
C CYS A 33 -2.72 -2.75 -6.04
N ALA A 34 -1.72 -3.45 -5.52
CA ALA A 34 -1.29 -4.76 -6.03
C ALA A 34 -2.25 -5.90 -5.66
N GLU A 35 -2.99 -5.77 -4.54
CA GLU A 35 -3.95 -6.77 -4.09
C GLU A 35 -5.28 -6.76 -4.87
N PHE A 36 -5.63 -5.64 -5.53
CA PHE A 36 -6.89 -5.51 -6.25
C PHE A 36 -6.72 -5.72 -7.75
N THR A 37 -7.55 -6.58 -8.33
CA THR A 37 -7.70 -6.68 -9.78
C THR A 37 -8.51 -5.49 -10.31
N MET A 38 -8.36 -5.15 -11.59
CA MET A 38 -9.17 -4.09 -12.23
C MET A 38 -10.67 -4.31 -12.04
N GLU A 39 -11.11 -5.57 -12.00
CA GLU A 39 -12.51 -5.93 -11.76
C GLU A 39 -13.01 -5.49 -10.38
N GLN A 40 -12.13 -5.36 -9.39
CA GLN A 40 -12.42 -4.93 -8.02
C GLN A 40 -12.17 -3.42 -7.78
N PHE A 41 -11.80 -2.68 -8.84
CA PHE A 41 -11.45 -1.27 -8.73
C PHE A 41 -12.61 -0.42 -8.20
N LEU A 42 -13.86 -0.74 -8.58
CA LEU A 42 -15.03 -0.02 -8.07
C LEU A 42 -15.16 -0.14 -6.55
N GLU A 43 -14.97 -1.34 -5.99
CA GLU A 43 -15.01 -1.56 -4.54
C GLU A 43 -13.93 -0.77 -3.82
N LEU A 44 -12.75 -0.66 -4.42
CA LEU A 44 -11.65 0.17 -3.90
C LEU A 44 -11.99 1.66 -3.98
N ALA A 45 -12.51 2.12 -5.12
CA ALA A 45 -12.95 3.50 -5.33
C ALA A 45 -14.11 3.90 -4.41
N THR A 46 -14.92 2.94 -3.96
CA THR A 46 -15.95 3.20 -2.93
C THR A 46 -15.37 3.43 -1.54
N ASN A 47 -14.06 3.29 -1.29
CA ASN A 47 -13.46 3.58 0.00
C ASN A 47 -13.19 5.09 0.14
N PHE A 48 -13.78 5.72 1.15
CA PHE A 48 -13.57 7.15 1.43
C PHE A 48 -12.09 7.51 1.64
N HIS A 49 -11.32 6.67 2.34
CA HIS A 49 -9.90 6.94 2.58
C HIS A 49 -9.09 6.89 1.29
N PHE A 50 -9.47 6.01 0.36
CA PHE A 50 -8.85 5.95 -0.96
C PHE A 50 -9.13 7.22 -1.78
N LEU A 51 -10.39 7.65 -1.85
CA LEU A 51 -10.75 8.91 -2.52
C LEU A 51 -10.08 10.13 -1.89
N PHE A 52 -10.04 10.18 -0.55
CA PHE A 52 -9.34 11.24 0.18
C PHE A 52 -7.84 11.25 -0.13
N TYR A 53 -7.22 10.08 -0.20
CA TYR A 53 -5.83 9.95 -0.60
C TYR A 53 -5.61 10.47 -2.03
N LEU A 54 -6.44 10.08 -3.00
CA LEU A 54 -6.32 10.60 -4.37
C LEU A 54 -6.40 12.14 -4.41
N MET A 55 -7.21 12.76 -3.55
CA MET A 55 -7.30 14.23 -3.47
C MET A 55 -6.14 14.90 -2.72
N THR A 56 -5.49 14.22 -1.78
CA THR A 56 -4.54 14.86 -0.84
C THR A 56 -3.11 14.37 -0.97
N ASN A 57 -2.86 13.32 -1.76
CA ASN A 57 -1.52 12.81 -1.98
C ASN A 57 -0.62 13.87 -2.66
N HIS A 58 0.66 13.85 -2.30
CA HIS A 58 1.66 14.77 -2.82
C HIS A 58 2.44 14.20 -4.02
N LEU A 59 2.15 12.96 -4.44
CA LEU A 59 2.86 12.27 -5.51
C LEU A 59 2.30 12.63 -6.88
N VAL A 60 0.98 12.54 -7.03
CA VAL A 60 0.25 12.82 -8.27
C VAL A 60 -1.00 13.62 -7.95
N GLN A 61 -1.12 14.77 -8.59
CA GLN A 61 -2.28 15.65 -8.44
C GLN A 61 -3.33 15.29 -9.49
N PHE A 62 -4.48 14.82 -9.03
CA PHE A 62 -5.64 14.61 -9.89
C PHE A 62 -6.38 15.92 -10.08
N THR A 63 -6.81 16.18 -11.31
CA THR A 63 -7.66 17.31 -11.63
C THR A 63 -9.06 17.11 -11.06
N GLU A 64 -9.79 18.22 -10.89
CA GLU A 64 -11.18 18.18 -10.43
C GLU A 64 -12.07 17.35 -11.36
N LEU A 65 -11.85 17.43 -12.68
CA LEU A 65 -12.61 16.67 -13.68
C LEU A 65 -12.39 15.16 -13.51
N GLU A 66 -11.13 14.71 -13.36
CA GLU A 66 -10.82 13.30 -13.14
C GLU A 66 -11.48 12.79 -11.84
N MET A 67 -11.43 13.57 -10.76
CA MET A 67 -12.10 13.22 -9.51
C MET A 67 -13.62 13.21 -9.61
N GLN A 68 -14.19 14.13 -10.36
CA GLN A 68 -15.64 14.17 -10.59
C GLN A 68 -16.10 12.94 -11.38
N MET A 69 -15.35 12.51 -12.41
CA MET A 69 -15.65 11.29 -13.17
C MET A 69 -15.63 10.05 -12.28
N LEU A 70 -14.58 9.89 -11.46
CA LEU A 70 -14.48 8.77 -10.52
C LEU A 70 -15.61 8.80 -9.48
N CYS A 71 -15.87 9.96 -8.88
CA CYS A 71 -16.95 10.11 -7.90
C CYS A 71 -18.32 9.82 -8.52
N ASN A 72 -18.54 10.19 -9.78
CA ASN A 72 -19.78 9.87 -10.49
C ASN A 72 -19.94 8.35 -10.67
N ALA A 73 -18.90 7.66 -11.15
CA ALA A 73 -18.91 6.21 -11.30
C ALA A 73 -19.15 5.48 -9.96
N VAL A 74 -18.56 5.97 -8.87
CA VAL A 74 -18.82 5.47 -7.51
C VAL A 74 -20.26 5.73 -7.08
N CYS A 75 -20.80 6.92 -7.32
CA CYS A 75 -22.19 7.27 -6.97
C CYS A 75 -23.21 6.45 -7.76
N THR A 76 -22.99 6.22 -9.06
CA THR A 76 -23.86 5.43 -9.93
C THR A 76 -23.62 3.93 -9.79
N GLN A 77 -22.60 3.51 -9.04
CA GLN A 77 -22.14 2.13 -8.92
C GLN A 77 -21.83 1.51 -10.30
N ASP A 78 -21.31 2.33 -11.21
CA ASP A 78 -20.95 1.93 -12.56
C ASP A 78 -19.52 1.40 -12.58
N ARG A 79 -19.43 0.06 -12.63
CA ARG A 79 -18.14 -0.64 -12.64
C ARG A 79 -17.37 -0.40 -13.94
N GLU A 80 -18.06 -0.36 -15.07
CA GLU A 80 -17.41 -0.22 -16.37
C GLU A 80 -16.78 1.18 -16.47
N ALA A 81 -17.52 2.21 -16.08
CA ALA A 81 -17.01 3.58 -16.01
C ALA A 81 -15.83 3.73 -15.03
N ALA A 82 -15.85 3.05 -13.89
CA ALA A 82 -14.73 3.07 -12.94
C ALA A 82 -13.47 2.39 -13.49
N ILE A 83 -13.63 1.27 -14.20
CA ILE A 83 -12.52 0.56 -14.86
C ILE A 83 -11.97 1.39 -16.02
N GLU A 84 -12.83 1.98 -16.83
CA GLU A 84 -12.45 2.86 -17.94
C GLU A 84 -11.67 4.07 -17.40
N TRP A 85 -12.16 4.71 -16.33
CA TRP A 85 -11.44 5.79 -15.65
C TRP A 85 -10.04 5.36 -15.23
N ALA A 86 -9.88 4.18 -14.59
CA ALA A 86 -8.58 3.68 -14.18
C ALA A 86 -7.66 3.35 -15.39
N ARG A 87 -8.22 3.05 -16.56
CA ARG A 87 -7.42 2.78 -17.76
C ARG A 87 -7.00 4.03 -18.49
N GLU A 88 -7.88 5.02 -18.58
CA GLU A 88 -7.66 6.23 -19.39
C GLU A 88 -7.00 7.37 -18.60
N THR A 89 -7.11 7.37 -17.27
CA THR A 89 -6.53 8.42 -16.42
C THR A 89 -5.01 8.25 -16.32
N VAL A 90 -4.27 9.09 -17.03
CA VAL A 90 -2.79 9.09 -17.03
C VAL A 90 -2.23 9.31 -15.62
N ASN A 91 -2.84 10.20 -14.83
CA ASN A 91 -2.44 10.45 -13.45
C ASN A 91 -2.55 9.20 -12.57
N TRP A 92 -3.59 8.38 -12.78
CA TRP A 92 -3.72 7.10 -12.07
C TRP A 92 -2.62 6.12 -12.50
N GLN A 93 -2.36 5.99 -13.79
CA GLN A 93 -1.28 5.14 -14.30
C GLN A 93 0.08 5.56 -13.75
N GLN A 94 0.35 6.87 -13.67
CA GLN A 94 1.56 7.41 -13.08
C GLN A 94 1.64 7.10 -11.57
N LEU A 95 0.54 7.25 -10.83
CA LEU A 95 0.49 6.91 -9.41
C LEU A 95 0.79 5.41 -9.18
N VAL A 96 0.23 4.52 -10.00
CA VAL A 96 0.49 3.08 -9.94
C VAL A 96 1.96 2.78 -10.27
N ALA A 97 2.54 3.42 -11.29
CA ALA A 97 3.95 3.25 -11.64
C ALA A 97 4.87 3.67 -10.47
N LEU A 98 4.62 4.83 -9.86
CA LEU A 98 5.37 5.31 -8.70
C LEU A 98 5.24 4.36 -7.49
N CYS A 99 4.07 3.74 -7.29
CA CYS A 99 3.86 2.74 -6.26
C CYS A 99 4.70 1.47 -6.51
N HIS A 100 4.84 1.04 -7.77
CA HIS A 100 5.71 -0.08 -8.14
C HIS A 100 7.19 0.24 -7.95
N GLU A 101 7.63 1.46 -8.27
CA GLU A 101 9.02 1.90 -8.08
C GLU A 101 9.38 2.06 -6.58
N GLN A 102 8.45 2.58 -5.78
CA GLN A 102 8.60 2.67 -4.32
C GLN A 102 8.58 1.29 -3.65
N GLY A 103 7.82 0.33 -4.18
CA GLY A 103 7.84 -1.07 -3.75
C GLY A 103 9.19 -1.77 -4.00
N HIS A 104 9.94 -1.34 -5.02
CA HIS A 104 11.29 -1.85 -5.29
C HIS A 104 12.40 -1.19 -4.48
N SER A 105 12.13 -0.04 -3.84
CA SER A 105 13.13 0.67 -3.03
C SER A 105 13.15 0.20 -1.57
N HIS A 106 12.27 -0.73 -1.19
CA HIS A 106 12.23 -1.32 0.15
C HIS A 106 11.97 -2.83 0.16
N GLU A 107 12.37 -3.56 -0.89
CA GLU A 107 12.53 -5.02 -0.81
C GLU A 107 13.61 -5.55 -1.76
N SER A 108 14.87 -5.35 -1.36
CA SER A 108 15.97 -6.29 -1.65
C SER A 108 16.99 -6.27 -0.50
N SER A 109 16.48 -6.21 0.72
CA SER A 109 17.11 -6.94 1.82
C SER A 109 16.05 -7.92 2.28
N VAL A 110 16.00 -9.10 1.65
CA VAL A 110 15.54 -10.29 2.35
C VAL A 110 16.35 -10.30 3.64
N SER A 111 15.71 -9.84 4.71
CA SER A 111 16.27 -9.87 6.04
C SER A 111 16.22 -11.34 6.41
N THR A 112 17.19 -12.12 5.91
CA THR A 112 17.37 -13.52 6.25
C THR A 112 17.70 -13.56 7.72
N ARG A 113 16.66 -13.57 8.56
CA ARG A 113 16.84 -13.73 9.99
C ARG A 113 17.28 -15.16 10.23
N TRP A 114 18.41 -15.31 10.91
CA TRP A 114 18.93 -16.61 11.29
C TRP A 114 19.16 -16.64 12.79
N SER A 115 18.75 -17.75 13.41
CA SER A 115 18.99 -18.01 14.82
C SER A 115 20.37 -18.64 14.99
N CYS A 116 21.20 -18.06 15.84
CA CYS A 116 22.52 -18.59 16.14
C CYS A 116 22.40 -19.93 16.87
N LYS A 117 23.03 -20.99 16.35
CA LYS A 117 23.02 -22.32 16.98
C LYS A 117 23.75 -22.38 18.32
N HIS A 118 24.60 -21.39 18.62
CA HIS A 118 25.37 -21.34 19.87
C HIS A 118 24.67 -20.57 20.99
N CYS A 119 24.19 -19.35 20.69
CA CYS A 119 23.60 -18.45 21.70
C CYS A 119 22.10 -18.18 21.52
N THR A 120 21.46 -18.76 20.50
CA THR A 120 20.02 -18.63 20.16
C THR A 120 19.56 -17.24 19.74
N PHE A 121 20.45 -16.25 19.72
CA PHE A 121 20.12 -14.89 19.30
C PHE A 121 19.64 -14.85 17.84
N GLU A 122 18.59 -14.08 17.58
CA GLU A 122 18.04 -13.83 16.26
C GLU A 122 18.79 -12.68 15.59
N ASN A 123 19.62 -12.99 14.60
CA ASN A 123 20.38 -11.98 13.87
C ASN A 123 19.52 -11.44 12.74
N SER A 124 19.45 -10.11 12.64
CA SER A 124 18.70 -9.39 11.61
C SER A 124 19.68 -8.67 10.70
N GLU A 125 20.42 -9.40 9.86
CA GLU A 125 21.32 -8.91 8.79
C GLU A 125 22.08 -10.11 8.20
N GLN A 126 22.53 -10.05 6.94
CA GLN A 126 23.38 -11.09 6.32
C GLN A 126 24.84 -11.06 6.85
N ARG A 127 25.02 -10.91 8.17
CA ARG A 127 26.34 -11.02 8.78
C ARG A 127 26.77 -12.48 8.81
N PRO A 128 28.04 -12.79 8.45
CA PRO A 128 28.57 -14.14 8.58
C PRO A 128 28.67 -14.56 10.05
N ASP A 129 28.79 -13.60 10.98
CA ASP A 129 28.98 -13.80 12.41
C ASP A 129 27.80 -13.29 13.25
N CYS A 130 27.55 -13.93 14.40
CA CYS A 130 26.49 -13.55 15.31
C CYS A 130 26.81 -12.24 16.04
N SER A 131 25.83 -11.33 16.13
CA SER A 131 25.98 -10.03 16.79
C SER A 131 26.22 -10.10 18.30
N MET A 132 25.79 -11.19 18.96
CA MET A 132 25.95 -11.36 20.41
C MET A 132 27.22 -12.12 20.79
N CYS A 133 27.60 -13.16 20.04
CA CYS A 133 28.73 -14.03 20.41
C CYS A 133 29.91 -13.99 19.43
N GLY A 134 29.77 -13.34 18.27
CA GLY A 134 30.82 -13.23 17.26
C GLY A 134 31.17 -14.54 16.54
N LEU A 135 30.38 -15.60 16.70
CA LEU A 135 30.61 -16.89 16.03
C LEU A 135 29.93 -16.97 14.66
N PRO A 136 30.50 -17.72 13.70
CA PRO A 136 29.91 -17.85 12.37
C PRO A 136 28.54 -18.55 12.41
N ALA A 137 27.69 -18.26 11.42
CA ALA A 137 26.36 -18.86 11.30
C ALA A 137 26.35 -20.40 11.19
N ASN A 138 27.45 -20.99 10.70
CA ASN A 138 27.60 -22.43 10.47
C ASN A 138 28.58 -23.12 11.43
N ALA A 139 29.00 -22.44 12.51
CA ALA A 139 29.89 -23.02 13.53
C ALA A 139 29.16 -23.94 14.52
#